data_AF-A0A5P8ND14-F1
#
_entry.id   AF-A0A5P8ND14-F1
#
_cell.length_a   1.000
_cell.length_b   1.000
_cell.length_c   1.000
_cell.angle_alpha   90.00
_cell.angle_beta   90.00
_cell.angle_gamma   90.00
#
_symmetry.space_group_name_H-M   'P 1'
#
loop_
_entity.id
_entity.type
_entity.pdbx_description
1 polymer ?
#
loop_
_entity_poly.entity_id
_entity_poly.type
_entity_poly.pdbx_seq_one_letter_code
_entity_poly.pdbx_strand_id
1 'polypeptide(L)'
;MIIYKFNTEREYAMYYVNKLNDSRVLKILKSGEVHSKEDALCLSEFFWNMVGASIQDKKAGLQFPWEGSAEFWEEKLMNSFSFYLEREGYEKEWDEVVNRV
;
A
#
# COMPACT_ATOMS: atom_id res chain seq x y z
N MET A 1 -3.26 5.30 -13.69
CA MET A 1 -3.92 5.34 -12.36
C MET A 1 -3.95 3.97 -11.67
N ILE A 2 -3.71 3.93 -10.36
CA ILE A 2 -3.91 2.78 -9.47
C ILE A 2 -5.41 2.46 -9.43
N ILE A 3 -5.74 1.20 -9.68
CA ILE A 3 -7.12 0.73 -9.72
C ILE A 3 -7.37 -0.08 -8.44
N TYR A 4 -8.27 0.42 -7.60
CA TYR A 4 -8.75 -0.29 -6.42
C TYR A 4 -10.04 -1.03 -6.77
N LYS A 5 -10.17 -2.27 -6.30
CA LYS A 5 -11.38 -3.05 -6.54
C LYS A 5 -12.51 -2.63 -5.60
N PHE A 6 -12.17 -2.14 -4.41
CA PHE A 6 -13.11 -1.72 -3.39
C PHE A 6 -12.74 -0.33 -2.85
N ASN A 7 -13.72 0.49 -2.47
CA ASN A 7 -13.44 1.78 -1.82
C ASN A 7 -12.68 1.61 -0.49
N THR A 8 -13.03 0.57 0.26
CA THR A 8 -12.40 0.22 1.54
C THR A 8 -10.91 -0.09 1.40
N GLU A 9 -10.49 -0.63 0.25
CA GLU A 9 -9.09 -0.89 -0.05
C GLU A 9 -8.28 0.42 -0.08
N ARG A 10 -8.85 1.45 -0.73
CA ARG A 10 -8.27 2.79 -0.73
C ARG A 10 -8.31 3.41 0.67
N GLU A 11 -9.39 3.25 1.42
CA GLU A 11 -9.49 3.74 2.80
C GLU A 11 -8.44 3.10 3.71
N TYR A 12 -8.17 1.81 3.54
CA TYR A 12 -7.12 1.07 4.24
C TYR A 12 -5.74 1.69 3.98
N ALA A 13 -5.37 1.85 2.70
CA ALA A 13 -4.11 2.49 2.33
C ALA A 13 -4.02 3.93 2.85
N MET A 14 -5.12 4.69 2.77
CA MET A 14 -5.19 6.06 3.28
C MET A 14 -5.09 6.14 4.80
N TYR A 15 -5.61 5.17 5.55
CA TYR A 15 -5.42 5.12 7.00
C TYR A 15 -3.94 4.94 7.35
N TYR A 16 -3.27 3.96 6.75
CA TYR A 16 -1.88 3.65 7.08
C TYR A 16 -0.90 4.70 6.59
N VAL A 17 -1.14 5.35 5.44
CA VAL A 17 -0.26 6.43 4.98
C VAL A 17 -0.29 7.63 5.93
N ASN A 18 -1.46 7.94 6.52
CA ASN A 18 -1.58 8.98 7.53
C ASN A 18 -0.93 8.55 8.85
N LYS A 19 -1.10 7.29 9.25
CA LYS A 19 -0.49 6.73 10.46
C LYS A 19 1.03 6.72 10.39
N LEU A 20 1.60 6.36 9.24
CA LEU A 20 3.04 6.34 8.99
C LEU A 20 3.62 7.73 8.70
N ASN A 21 2.75 8.74 8.58
CA ASN A 21 3.12 10.12 8.24
C ASN A 21 3.93 10.23 6.94
N ASP A 22 3.62 9.38 5.95
CA ASP A 22 4.33 9.37 4.66
C ASP A 22 3.68 10.34 3.68
N SER A 23 4.18 11.58 3.71
CA SER A 23 3.67 12.66 2.85
C SER A 23 3.91 12.42 1.35
N ARG A 24 4.88 11.59 0.98
CA ARG A 24 5.20 11.30 -0.42
C ARG A 24 4.21 10.28 -0.98
N VAL A 25 4.00 9.19 -0.26
CA VAL A 25 3.02 8.17 -0.63
C VAL A 25 1.61 8.72 -0.56
N LEU A 26 1.32 9.65 0.36
CA LEU A 26 0.03 10.34 0.39
C LEU A 26 -0.26 11.07 -0.93
N LYS A 27 0.76 11.67 -1.57
CA LYS A 27 0.60 12.33 -2.89
C LYS A 27 0.38 11.30 -4.00
N ILE A 28 1.09 10.18 -3.96
CA ILE A 28 0.91 9.06 -4.90
C ILE A 28 -0.52 8.50 -4.78
N LEU A 29 -1.02 8.22 -3.57
CA LEU A 29 -2.37 7.68 -3.36
C LEU A 29 -3.48 8.69 -3.70
N LYS A 30 -3.22 9.99 -3.57
CA LYS A 30 -4.16 11.05 -3.95
C LYS A 30 -4.23 11.28 -5.45
N SER A 31 -3.08 11.32 -6.13
CA SER A 31 -3.00 11.42 -7.60
C SER A 31 -3.44 10.11 -8.26
N GLY A 32 -3.22 8.98 -7.58
CA GLY A 32 -3.39 7.65 -8.11
C GLY A 32 -2.29 7.29 -9.13
N GLU A 33 -1.19 8.05 -9.20
CA GLU A 33 -0.17 7.88 -10.23
C GLU A 33 1.25 7.90 -9.65
N VAL A 34 2.10 7.06 -10.23
CA VAL A 34 3.54 6.98 -9.98
C VAL A 34 4.24 7.60 -11.18
N HIS A 35 5.03 8.65 -10.94
CA HIS A 35 5.66 9.43 -12.01
C HIS A 35 7.16 9.15 -12.17
N SER A 36 7.74 8.39 -11.25
CA SER A 36 9.16 8.12 -11.20
C SER A 36 9.44 6.76 -10.57
N LYS A 37 10.65 6.25 -10.80
CA LYS A 37 11.13 5.03 -10.15
C LYS A 37 11.20 5.20 -8.64
N GLU A 38 11.59 6.38 -8.19
CA GLU A 38 11.63 6.70 -6.78
C GLU A 38 10.22 6.69 -6.16
N ASP A 39 9.18 7.10 -6.90
CA ASP A 39 7.79 6.98 -6.44
C ASP A 39 7.33 5.52 -6.39
N ALA A 40 7.77 4.69 -7.35
CA ALA A 40 7.49 3.26 -7.34
C ALA A 40 8.13 2.56 -6.13
N LEU A 41 9.39 2.88 -5.84
CA LEU A 41 10.09 2.40 -4.65
C LEU A 41 9.37 2.83 -3.38
N CYS A 42 8.99 4.11 -3.26
CA CYS A 42 8.27 4.59 -2.08
C CYS A 42 6.91 3.90 -1.91
N LEU A 43 6.15 3.67 -2.98
CA LEU A 43 4.88 2.94 -2.91
C LEU A 43 5.09 1.48 -2.47
N SER A 44 6.15 0.84 -2.96
CA SER A 44 6.51 -0.54 -2.62
C SER A 44 6.96 -0.68 -1.16
N GLU A 45 7.82 0.23 -0.69
CA GLU A 45 8.25 0.28 0.72
C GLU A 45 7.08 0.57 1.66
N PHE A 46 6.19 1.48 1.26
CA PHE A 46 4.98 1.77 2.01
C PHE A 46 4.11 0.53 2.23
N PHE A 47 3.93 -0.32 1.21
CA PHE A 47 3.13 -1.53 1.35
C PHE A 47 3.63 -2.40 2.51
N TRP A 48 4.94 -2.64 2.59
CA TRP A 48 5.51 -3.46 3.65
C TRP A 48 5.52 -2.77 5.02
N ASN A 49 5.77 -1.46 5.06
CA ASN A 49 5.63 -0.68 6.28
C ASN A 49 4.19 -0.69 6.82
N MET A 50 3.21 -0.66 5.92
CA MET A 50 1.79 -0.80 6.24
C MET A 50 1.47 -2.18 6.82
N VAL A 51 1.98 -3.27 6.22
CA VAL A 51 1.84 -4.64 6.77
C VAL A 51 2.47 -4.74 8.16
N GLY A 52 3.65 -4.13 8.36
CA GLY A 52 4.26 -4.06 9.69
C GLY A 52 3.39 -3.34 10.72
N ALA A 53 2.81 -2.20 10.34
CA ALA A 53 1.92 -1.41 11.19
C ALA A 53 0.60 -2.13 11.50
N SER A 54 0.02 -2.84 10.53
CA SER A 54 -1.23 -3.57 10.74
C SER A 54 -1.07 -4.74 11.72
N ILE A 55 0.08 -5.42 11.70
CA ILE A 55 0.42 -6.45 12.68
C ILE A 55 0.50 -5.85 14.08
N GLN A 56 1.08 -4.65 14.23
CA GLN A 56 1.13 -3.95 15.52
C GLN A 56 -0.29 -3.59 16.00
N ASP A 57 -1.15 -3.13 15.10
CA ASP A 57 -2.53 -2.76 15.43
C ASP A 57 -3.37 -3.96 15.85
N LYS A 58 -3.21 -5.07 15.16
CA LYS A 58 -3.82 -6.35 15.53
C LYS A 58 -3.35 -6.80 16.91
N LYS A 59 -2.05 -6.70 17.23
CA LYS A 59 -1.51 -7.02 18.56
C LYS A 59 -2.03 -6.09 19.65
N ALA A 60 -2.28 -4.82 19.32
CA ALA A 60 -2.88 -3.84 20.23
C ALA A 60 -4.40 -4.03 20.42
N GLY A 61 -5.03 -4.96 19.68
CA GLY A 61 -6.47 -5.19 19.75
C GLY A 61 -7.30 -4.08 19.12
N LEU A 62 -6.72 -3.28 18.22
CA LEU A 62 -7.44 -2.25 17.49
C LEU A 62 -8.49 -2.90 16.57
N GLN A 63 -9.68 -2.32 16.56
CA GLN A 63 -10.77 -2.71 15.67
C GLN A 63 -11.04 -1.59 14.68
N PHE A 64 -11.21 -1.96 13.42
CA PHE A 64 -11.53 -1.05 12.33
C PHE A 64 -12.99 -1.22 11.91
N PRO A 65 -13.63 -0.18 11.37
CA PRO A 65 -15.02 -0.25 10.91
C PRO A 65 -15.19 -1.05 9.61
N TRP A 66 -14.09 -1.51 9.01
CA TRP A 66 -14.07 -2.24 7.75
C TRP A 66 -14.40 -3.71 7.97
N GLU A 67 -15.23 -4.28 7.11
CA GLU A 67 -15.44 -5.73 7.08
C GLU A 67 -14.19 -6.43 6.56
N GLY A 68 -13.85 -7.60 7.11
CA GLY A 68 -12.65 -8.36 6.72
C GLY A 68 -11.43 -8.11 7.61
N SER A 69 -10.45 -9.02 7.54
CA SER A 69 -9.22 -8.93 8.34
C SER A 69 -8.18 -8.02 7.69
N ALA A 70 -7.15 -7.65 8.46
CA ALA A 70 -6.00 -6.91 7.93
C ALA A 70 -5.35 -7.65 6.75
N GLU A 71 -5.16 -8.97 6.89
CA GLU A 71 -4.58 -9.83 5.85
C GLU A 71 -5.41 -9.83 4.56
N PHE A 72 -6.74 -9.78 4.67
CA PHE A 72 -7.62 -9.70 3.51
C PHE A 72 -7.39 -8.40 2.71
N TRP A 73 -7.31 -7.26 3.40
CA TRP A 73 -7.10 -5.96 2.75
C TRP A 73 -5.66 -5.80 2.23
N GLU A 74 -4.68 -6.33 2.95
CA GLU A 74 -3.29 -6.41 2.49
C GLU A 74 -3.16 -7.20 1.20
N GLU A 75 -3.84 -8.35 1.07
CA GLU A 75 -3.84 -9.11 -0.17
C GLU A 75 -4.45 -8.32 -1.33
N LYS A 76 -5.52 -7.54 -1.10
CA LYS A 76 -6.11 -6.69 -2.15
C LYS A 76 -5.14 -5.58 -2.57
N LEU A 77 -4.58 -4.87 -1.61
CA LEU A 77 -3.59 -3.82 -1.88
C LEU A 77 -2.33 -4.35 -2.55
N MET A 78 -1.86 -5.54 -2.15
CA MET A 78 -0.73 -6.20 -2.80
C MET A 78 -1.00 -6.38 -4.28
N ASN A 79 -2.15 -6.96 -4.63
CA ASN A 79 -2.55 -7.17 -6.02
C ASN A 79 -2.72 -5.85 -6.77
N SER A 80 -3.36 -4.84 -6.18
CA SER A 80 -3.57 -3.55 -6.84
C SER A 80 -2.29 -2.76 -7.06
N PHE A 81 -1.34 -2.79 -6.11
CA PHE A 81 -0.06 -2.12 -6.27
C PHE A 81 0.89 -2.88 -7.19
N SER A 82 1.04 -4.19 -7.03
CA SER A 82 1.93 -4.98 -7.90
C SER A 82 1.48 -4.93 -9.35
N PHE A 83 0.20 -5.16 -9.62
CA PHE A 83 -0.35 -5.11 -10.97
C PHE A 83 -0.22 -3.71 -11.58
N TYR A 84 -0.43 -2.66 -10.77
CA TYR A 84 -0.24 -1.29 -11.24
C TYR A 84 1.22 -1.02 -11.62
N LEU A 85 2.16 -1.34 -10.73
CA LEU A 85 3.58 -1.10 -10.97
C LEU A 85 4.10 -1.91 -12.16
N GLU A 86 3.69 -3.18 -12.30
CA GLU A 86 4.00 -4.01 -13.47
C GLU A 86 3.50 -3.35 -14.76
N ARG A 87 2.24 -2.93 -14.80
CA ARG A 87 1.64 -2.30 -15.98
C ARG A 87 2.34 -1.01 -16.40
N GLU A 88 2.82 -0.22 -15.44
CA GLU A 88 3.53 1.04 -15.70
C GLU A 88 5.04 0.84 -15.93
N GLY A 89 5.55 -0.40 -15.89
CA GLY A 89 6.96 -0.72 -16.16
C GLY A 89 7.90 -0.60 -14.96
N TYR A 90 7.36 -0.58 -13.74
CA TYR A 90 8.07 -0.48 -12.46
C TYR A 90 8.14 -1.83 -11.69
N GLU A 91 8.02 -2.95 -12.39
CA GLU A 91 8.12 -4.31 -11.80
C GLU A 91 9.43 -4.50 -11.04
N LYS A 92 10.54 -3.96 -11.56
CA LYS A 92 11.86 -4.08 -10.93
C LYS A 92 11.93 -3.39 -9.57
N GLU A 93 11.32 -2.21 -9.46
CA GLU A 93 11.26 -1.45 -8.21
C GLU A 93 10.39 -2.17 -7.17
N TRP A 94 9.31 -2.83 -7.60
CA TRP A 94 8.52 -3.71 -6.72
C TRP A 94 9.33 -4.91 -6.23
N ASP A 95 9.94 -5.66 -7.15
CA ASP A 95 10.74 -6.85 -6.84
C ASP A 95 11.96 -6.53 -5.96
N GLU A 96 12.60 -5.39 -6.20
CA GLU A 96 13.72 -4.90 -5.39
C GLU A 96 13.33 -4.80 -3.91
N VAL A 97 12.15 -4.28 -3.63
CA VAL A 97 11.66 -4.14 -2.25
C VAL A 97 11.19 -5.49 -1.70
N VAL A 98 10.47 -6.30 -2.48
CA VAL A 98 10.01 -7.63 -2.05
C VAL A 98 11.19 -8.52 -1.63
N ASN A 99 12.31 -8.47 -2.35
CA ASN A 99 13.50 -9.25 -2.03
C ASN A 99 14.23 -8.81 -0.75
N ARG A 100 13.90 -7.66 -0.17
CA ARG A 100 14.54 -7.11 1.04
C ARG A 100 13.82 -7.45 2.34
N VAL A 101 12.57 -7.90 2.26
CA VAL A 101 11.66 -8.15 3.40
C VAL A 101 11.64 -9.63 3.75
#